data_AF-A0A1R2C2C2-F1
#
_entry.id   AF-A0A1R2C2C2-F1
#
_cell.length_a   1.000
_cell.length_b   1.000
_cell.length_c   1.000
_cell.angle_alpha   90.00
_cell.angle_beta   90.00
_cell.angle_gamma   90.00
#
_symmetry.space_group_name_H-M   'P 1'
#
loop_
_entity.id
_entity.type
_entity.pdbx_description
1 polymer ?
#
loop_
_entity_poly.entity_id
_entity_poly.type
_entity_poly.pdbx_seq_one_letter_code
_entity_poly.pdbx_strand_id
1 'polypeptide(L)'
;MAEGIKNDFGRTSSMKHQWRKDTSCIVCNKHFGVVGLVYVKKFYCKKCYRAVCASCSAENPDHTEAKKIEVLCNPCSECSPFAFSSFQLEELREKYFELRKVTKKIHETEESIHNSQSKSQYWEDLLRVEEKLFKESQIEISIEHFSKDKEEFKRKTEELKKELNTICQSIEDKETLYFESETYLVEEKNILSMNKKKAHELYTSLAAKQDENIRLTQCLEGFNIPSGTKKKTHQQIQREENLRKAYEKLKEEQAFFSTENLKLQEELSFTESEIQNRDETLKKMHEELKALPEEGDMEEDVLIQLNMMLEEQQKLIEKLKCELDNAKNDREEDGSKGNKCDIF
;
A
#
# COMPACT_ATOMS: atom_id res chain seq x y z
N MET A 1 42.74 -5.49 -39.22
CA MET A 1 44.18 -5.79 -39.02
C MET A 1 44.54 -6.87 -40.03
N ALA A 2 45.27 -6.52 -41.09
CA ALA A 2 45.67 -7.45 -42.14
C ALA A 2 47.15 -7.77 -41.95
N GLU A 3 47.45 -8.99 -41.50
CA GLU A 3 48.83 -9.49 -41.42
C GLU A 3 49.33 -9.81 -42.82
N GLY A 4 50.29 -9.03 -43.30
CA GLY A 4 50.99 -9.28 -44.54
C GLY A 4 51.93 -10.47 -44.40
N ILE A 5 51.57 -11.59 -45.02
CA ILE A 5 52.45 -12.76 -45.19
C ILE A 5 53.59 -12.35 -46.13
N LYS A 6 54.75 -12.00 -45.56
CA LYS A 6 56.00 -11.84 -46.30
C LYS A 6 56.56 -13.24 -46.60
N ASN A 7 56.31 -13.73 -47.80
CA ASN A 7 57.03 -14.88 -48.34
C ASN A 7 58.45 -14.46 -48.73
N ASP A 8 59.32 -14.32 -47.74
CA ASP A 8 60.77 -14.21 -47.92
C ASP A 8 61.34 -15.58 -48.35
N PHE A 9 61.27 -15.88 -49.64
CA PHE A 9 62.13 -16.90 -50.24
C PHE A 9 63.57 -16.39 -50.16
N GLY A 10 64.27 -16.76 -49.08
CA GLY A 10 65.65 -16.38 -48.78
C GLY A 10 66.62 -16.65 -49.92
N ARG A 11 66.86 -15.65 -50.77
CA ARG A 11 67.93 -15.63 -51.76
C ARG A 11 69.13 -14.90 -51.17
N THR A 12 70.02 -15.62 -50.47
CA THR A 12 71.31 -15.06 -50.04
C THR A 12 72.30 -15.07 -51.21
N SER A 13 73.16 -14.04 -51.31
CA SER A 13 74.17 -13.92 -52.39
C SER A 13 75.15 -15.10 -52.47
N SER A 14 75.28 -15.84 -51.37
CA SER A 14 76.09 -17.07 -51.22
C SER A 14 75.71 -18.19 -52.20
N MET A 15 74.44 -18.34 -52.57
CA MET A 15 74.01 -19.46 -53.42
C MET A 15 74.41 -19.33 -54.89
N LYS A 16 74.79 -18.12 -55.36
CA LYS A 16 75.12 -17.87 -56.78
C LYS A 16 76.37 -18.63 -57.27
N HIS A 17 77.25 -19.06 -56.35
CA HIS A 17 78.48 -19.80 -56.68
C HIS A 17 78.37 -21.31 -56.45
N GLN A 18 77.24 -21.82 -55.95
CA GLN A 18 77.10 -23.23 -55.56
C GLN A 18 77.29 -24.18 -56.74
N TRP A 19 76.78 -23.83 -57.92
CA TRP A 19 76.98 -24.63 -59.13
C TRP A 19 78.46 -24.93 -59.45
N ARG A 20 79.40 -24.04 -59.09
CA ARG A 20 80.83 -24.30 -59.34
C ARG A 20 81.33 -25.50 -58.52
N LYS A 21 80.80 -25.68 -57.31
CA LYS A 21 81.16 -26.76 -56.38
C LYS A 21 80.45 -28.08 -56.66
N ASP A 22 79.32 -28.05 -57.36
CA ASP A 22 78.57 -29.27 -57.68
C ASP A 22 79.39 -30.21 -58.59
N THR A 23 79.66 -31.43 -58.14
CA THR A 23 80.38 -32.47 -58.90
C THR A 23 79.45 -33.32 -59.77
N SER A 24 78.13 -33.21 -59.58
CA SER A 24 77.11 -33.93 -60.33
C SER A 24 75.90 -33.04 -60.66
N CYS A 25 75.14 -33.41 -61.69
CA CYS A 25 73.91 -32.72 -62.09
C CYS A 25 72.85 -32.80 -60.99
N ILE A 26 72.28 -31.68 -60.55
CA ILE A 26 71.27 -31.67 -59.48
C ILE A 26 69.97 -32.40 -59.85
N VAL A 27 69.69 -32.56 -61.14
CA VAL A 27 68.45 -33.19 -61.63
C VAL A 27 68.63 -34.70 -61.81
N CYS A 28 69.74 -35.15 -62.41
CA CYS A 28 69.94 -36.56 -62.77
C CYS A 28 71.17 -37.22 -62.12
N ASN A 29 71.90 -36.51 -61.26
CA ASN A 29 73.08 -36.97 -60.53
C ASN A 29 74.26 -37.50 -61.38
N LYS A 30 74.25 -37.31 -62.70
CA LYS A 30 75.40 -37.61 -63.57
C LYS A 30 76.60 -36.74 -63.18
N HIS A 31 77.77 -37.35 -63.01
CA HIS A 31 78.99 -36.66 -62.60
C HIS A 31 79.59 -35.84 -63.74
N PHE A 32 80.16 -34.68 -63.40
CA PHE A 32 80.86 -33.80 -64.32
C PHE A 32 82.37 -34.07 -64.27
N GLY A 33 83.03 -34.12 -65.43
CA GLY A 33 84.51 -34.09 -65.51
C GLY A 33 85.25 -35.34 -64.98
N VAL A 34 84.63 -36.52 -64.99
CA VAL A 34 85.33 -37.77 -64.64
C VAL A 34 86.34 -38.11 -65.76
N VAL A 35 87.62 -38.13 -65.43
CA VAL A 35 88.70 -38.45 -66.38
C VAL A 35 88.57 -39.91 -66.82
N GLY A 36 88.31 -40.15 -68.12
CA GLY A 36 88.29 -41.49 -68.73
C GLY A 36 86.93 -41.99 -69.24
N LEU A 37 85.82 -41.29 -68.97
CA LEU A 37 84.49 -41.60 -69.51
C LEU A 37 83.79 -40.29 -69.94
N VAL A 38 83.24 -40.28 -71.16
CA VAL A 38 82.51 -39.20 -71.86
C VAL A 38 82.22 -37.95 -71.01
N TYR A 39 82.88 -36.83 -71.33
CA TYR A 39 82.72 -35.56 -70.63
C TYR A 39 81.29 -35.00 -70.75
N VAL A 40 80.51 -35.06 -69.68
CA VAL A 40 79.20 -34.38 -69.60
C VAL A 40 79.43 -32.89 -69.35
N LYS A 41 78.97 -32.05 -70.28
CA LYS A 41 79.08 -30.58 -70.18
C LYS A 41 78.22 -30.07 -69.02
N LYS A 42 78.82 -29.19 -68.21
CA LYS A 42 78.23 -28.60 -67.00
C LYS A 42 77.64 -27.22 -67.31
N PHE A 43 76.38 -27.01 -66.98
CA PHE A 43 75.66 -25.74 -67.13
C PHE A 43 75.19 -25.19 -65.78
N TYR A 44 74.91 -23.89 -65.74
CA TYR A 44 74.43 -23.17 -64.57
C TYR A 44 72.95 -22.85 -64.70
N CYS A 45 72.11 -23.41 -63.82
CA CYS A 45 70.72 -23.02 -63.75
C CYS A 45 70.58 -21.65 -63.09
N LYS A 46 70.06 -20.65 -63.81
CA LYS A 46 69.88 -19.28 -63.28
C LYS A 46 68.86 -19.13 -62.16
N LYS A 47 67.89 -20.04 -62.05
CA LYS A 47 66.82 -19.97 -61.03
C LYS A 47 67.21 -20.60 -59.69
N CYS A 48 67.71 -21.83 -59.72
CA CYS A 48 68.11 -22.56 -58.50
C CYS A 48 69.61 -22.45 -58.18
N TYR A 49 70.41 -21.86 -59.08
CA TYR A 49 71.85 -21.65 -58.93
C TYR A 49 72.70 -22.92 -58.75
N ARG A 50 72.18 -24.08 -59.16
CA ARG A 50 72.83 -25.39 -59.14
C ARG A 50 73.34 -25.82 -60.51
N ALA A 51 74.25 -26.80 -60.54
CA ALA A 51 74.77 -27.33 -61.78
C ALA A 51 73.85 -28.37 -62.42
N VAL A 52 73.68 -28.28 -63.74
CA VAL A 52 72.88 -29.23 -64.54
C VAL A 52 73.65 -29.70 -65.77
N CYS A 53 73.38 -30.91 -66.24
CA CYS A 53 73.90 -31.40 -67.51
C CYS A 53 73.03 -30.95 -68.69
N ALA A 54 73.56 -31.05 -69.91
CA ALA A 54 72.86 -30.67 -71.14
C ALA A 54 71.43 -31.24 -71.24
N SER A 55 71.25 -32.53 -70.90
CA SER A 55 69.95 -33.21 -70.98
C SER A 55 68.94 -32.77 -69.90
N CYS A 56 69.41 -32.12 -68.84
CA CYS A 56 68.60 -31.64 -67.73
C CYS A 56 68.49 -30.11 -67.69
N SER A 57 69.09 -29.45 -68.68
CA SER A 57 68.84 -28.06 -69.00
C SER A 57 67.88 -27.98 -70.17
N ALA A 58 66.87 -27.14 -70.07
CA ALA A 58 66.08 -26.77 -71.24
C ALA A 58 66.97 -25.91 -72.16
N GLU A 59 67.15 -26.34 -73.41
CA GLU A 59 67.67 -25.46 -74.46
C GLU A 59 66.54 -24.48 -74.81
N ASN A 60 66.69 -23.22 -74.39
CA ASN A 60 65.76 -22.11 -74.61
C ASN A 60 64.42 -22.18 -73.85
N PRO A 61 64.39 -21.84 -72.54
CA PRO A 61 63.21 -21.21 -71.98
C PRO A 61 63.19 -19.76 -72.51
N ASP A 62 62.33 -19.49 -73.48
CA ASP A 62 62.10 -18.15 -74.02
C ASP A 62 61.67 -17.22 -72.86
N HIS A 63 62.60 -16.39 -72.36
CA HIS A 63 62.32 -15.45 -71.29
C HIS A 63 61.90 -14.13 -71.93
N THR A 64 60.61 -13.84 -71.90
CA THR A 64 59.91 -12.84 -72.72
C THR A 64 60.28 -11.36 -72.52
N GLU A 65 61.33 -11.03 -71.77
CA GLU A 65 61.73 -9.63 -71.54
C GLU A 65 63.22 -9.33 -71.80
N ALA A 66 64.08 -10.34 -71.96
CA ALA A 66 65.48 -10.13 -72.31
C ALA A 66 65.95 -11.26 -73.22
N LYS A 67 66.23 -10.96 -74.50
CA LYS A 67 66.74 -11.87 -75.55
C LYS A 67 68.12 -12.50 -75.25
N LYS A 68 68.40 -12.89 -74.00
CA LYS A 68 69.60 -13.60 -73.57
C LYS A 68 69.21 -15.03 -73.24
N ILE A 69 69.84 -15.98 -73.90
CA ILE A 69 69.64 -17.41 -73.66
C ILE A 69 70.13 -17.72 -72.24
N GLU A 70 69.20 -17.85 -71.31
CA GLU A 70 69.50 -18.26 -69.93
C GLU A 70 69.18 -19.74 -69.74
N VAL A 71 70.13 -20.48 -69.18
CA VAL A 71 69.95 -21.90 -68.93
C VAL A 71 69.16 -22.10 -67.64
N LEU A 72 68.04 -22.82 -67.72
CA LEU A 72 67.24 -23.27 -66.57
C LEU A 72 67.24 -24.80 -66.50
N CYS A 73 67.19 -25.33 -65.28
CA CYS A 73 66.93 -26.75 -65.04
C CYS A 73 65.50 -27.09 -65.45
N ASN A 74 65.22 -28.29 -65.98
CA ASN A 74 63.84 -28.65 -66.40
C ASN A 74 62.78 -28.42 -65.30
N PRO A 75 63.01 -28.81 -64.02
CA PRO A 75 62.08 -28.48 -62.92
C PRO A 75 61.92 -26.97 -62.71
N CYS A 76 62.98 -26.21 -62.94
CA CYS A 76 63.03 -24.77 -62.75
C CYS A 76 62.24 -24.02 -63.84
N SER A 77 62.27 -24.52 -65.08
CA SER A 77 61.47 -23.98 -66.19
C SER A 77 59.97 -24.25 -65.99
N GLU A 78 59.60 -25.42 -65.45
CA GLU A 78 58.19 -25.78 -65.21
C GLU A 78 57.55 -24.97 -64.08
N CYS A 79 58.28 -24.67 -62.99
CA CYS A 79 57.76 -23.84 -61.89
C CYS A 79 57.79 -22.33 -62.17
N SER A 80 57.84 -21.87 -63.43
CA SER A 80 57.78 -20.44 -63.73
C SER A 80 56.37 -19.90 -63.41
N PRO A 81 56.20 -18.85 -62.58
CA PRO A 81 54.90 -18.23 -62.35
C PRO A 81 54.28 -17.61 -63.62
N PHE A 82 55.00 -17.63 -64.75
CA PHE A 82 54.54 -17.21 -66.08
C PHE A 82 54.05 -18.37 -66.95
N ALA A 83 54.02 -19.60 -66.43
CA ALA A 83 53.46 -20.77 -67.12
C ALA A 83 51.94 -20.95 -66.89
N PHE A 84 51.23 -19.89 -66.47
CA PHE A 84 49.77 -19.91 -66.60
C PHE A 84 49.44 -19.77 -68.08
N SER A 85 48.67 -20.71 -68.62
CA SER A 85 48.12 -20.53 -69.95
C SER A 85 47.22 -19.29 -69.95
N SER A 86 47.11 -18.59 -71.08
CA SER A 86 46.19 -17.45 -71.23
C SER A 86 44.76 -17.77 -70.75
N PHE A 87 44.36 -19.03 -70.89
CA PHE A 87 43.10 -19.58 -70.39
C PHE A 87 42.97 -19.52 -68.85
N GLN A 88 44.01 -19.90 -68.10
CA GLN A 88 44.01 -19.86 -66.63
C GLN A 88 43.99 -18.43 -66.07
N LEU A 89 44.62 -17.48 -66.78
CA LEU A 89 44.56 -16.06 -66.40
C LEU A 89 43.16 -15.48 -66.59
N GLU A 90 42.45 -15.86 -67.66
CA GLU A 90 41.08 -15.39 -67.90
C GLU A 90 40.10 -15.98 -66.87
N GLU A 91 40.25 -17.26 -66.52
CA GLU A 91 39.45 -17.90 -65.46
C GLU A 91 39.65 -17.22 -64.09
N LEU A 92 40.89 -16.86 -63.75
CA LEU A 92 41.19 -16.10 -62.53
C LEU A 92 40.58 -14.69 -62.57
N ARG A 93 40.58 -14.04 -63.74
CA ARG A 93 39.99 -12.71 -63.93
C ARG A 93 38.47 -12.74 -63.77
N GLU A 94 37.81 -13.76 -64.33
CA GLU A 94 36.38 -13.97 -64.17
C GLU A 94 36.01 -14.23 -62.71
N LYS A 95 36.74 -15.12 -62.03
CA LYS A 95 36.57 -15.37 -60.58
C LYS A 95 36.78 -14.10 -59.76
N TYR A 96 37.77 -13.28 -60.08
CA TYR A 96 38.00 -12.00 -59.42
C TYR A 96 36.84 -11.02 -59.63
N PHE A 97 36.27 -10.98 -60.84
CA PHE A 97 35.11 -10.13 -61.14
C PHE A 97 33.85 -10.59 -60.39
N GLU A 98 33.59 -11.89 -60.32
CA GLU A 98 32.49 -12.45 -59.53
C GLU A 98 32.68 -12.21 -58.02
N LEU A 99 33.90 -12.39 -57.50
CA LEU A 99 34.22 -12.04 -56.12
C LEU A 99 33.90 -10.56 -55.84
N ARG A 100 34.31 -9.65 -56.74
CA ARG A 100 34.01 -8.22 -56.59
C ARG A 100 32.50 -7.92 -56.58
N LYS A 101 31.71 -8.61 -57.43
CA LYS A 101 30.24 -8.49 -57.41
C LYS A 101 29.66 -8.98 -56.09
N VAL A 102 30.13 -10.13 -55.59
CA VAL A 102 29.67 -10.69 -54.31
C VAL A 102 30.02 -9.76 -53.16
N THR A 103 31.25 -9.23 -53.11
CA THR A 103 31.65 -8.25 -52.08
C THR A 103 30.77 -7.00 -52.11
N LYS A 104 30.43 -6.49 -53.29
CA LYS A 104 29.52 -5.34 -53.41
C LYS A 104 28.13 -5.65 -52.85
N LYS A 105 27.58 -6.83 -53.17
CA LYS A 105 26.27 -7.28 -52.63
C LYS A 105 26.28 -7.48 -51.12
N ILE A 106 27.37 -8.03 -50.58
CA ILE A 106 27.55 -8.17 -49.12
C ILE A 106 27.50 -6.78 -48.48
N HIS A 107 28.26 -5.82 -49.01
CA HIS A 107 28.26 -4.46 -48.48
C HIS A 107 26.88 -3.79 -48.53
N GLU A 108 26.17 -3.89 -49.67
CA GLU A 108 24.80 -3.38 -49.81
C GLU A 108 23.84 -4.04 -48.80
N THR A 109 24.03 -5.33 -48.50
CA THR A 109 23.23 -6.07 -47.52
C THR A 109 23.57 -5.66 -46.09
N GLU A 110 24.85 -5.49 -45.76
CA GLU A 110 25.31 -5.00 -44.45
C GLU A 110 24.75 -3.60 -44.15
N GLU A 111 24.76 -2.71 -45.14
CA GLU A 111 24.18 -1.37 -45.03
C GLU A 111 22.67 -1.41 -44.81
N SER A 112 21.98 -2.30 -45.52
CA SER A 112 20.53 -2.54 -45.35
C SER A 112 20.20 -3.08 -43.96
N ILE A 113 20.97 -4.05 -43.46
CA ILE A 113 20.82 -4.61 -42.11
C ILE A 113 21.04 -3.52 -41.06
N HIS A 114 22.11 -2.73 -41.18
CA HIS A 114 22.41 -1.64 -40.25
C HIS A 114 21.29 -0.60 -40.21
N ASN A 115 20.76 -0.22 -41.37
CA ASN A 115 19.62 0.70 -41.47
C ASN A 115 18.35 0.12 -40.82
N SER A 116 18.09 -1.18 -41.04
CA SER A 116 16.97 -1.89 -40.42
C SER A 116 17.11 -1.94 -38.89
N GLN A 117 18.30 -2.24 -38.37
CA GLN A 117 18.58 -2.24 -36.93
C GLN A 117 18.41 -0.84 -36.32
N SER A 118 18.91 0.20 -37.00
CA SER A 118 18.75 1.59 -36.55
C SER A 118 17.27 1.99 -36.48
N LYS A 119 16.46 1.57 -37.47
CA LYS A 119 15.00 1.77 -37.44
C LYS A 119 14.31 0.99 -36.33
N SER A 120 14.70 -0.26 -36.09
CA SER A 120 14.14 -1.07 -35.00
C SER A 120 14.38 -0.41 -33.64
N GLN A 121 15.61 0.04 -33.38
CA GLN A 121 15.96 0.75 -32.15
C GLN A 121 15.14 2.02 -31.98
N TYR A 122 14.97 2.81 -33.05
CA TYR A 122 14.12 4.00 -33.02
C TYR A 122 12.67 3.69 -32.61
N TRP A 123 12.08 2.62 -33.14
CA TRP A 123 10.71 2.21 -32.78
C TRP A 123 10.61 1.69 -31.34
N GLU A 124 11.60 0.91 -30.88
CA GLU A 124 11.66 0.45 -29.49
C GLU A 124 11.75 1.63 -28.51
N ASP A 125 12.54 2.65 -28.84
CA ASP A 125 12.66 3.85 -28.02
C ASP A 125 11.35 4.66 -28.02
N LEU A 126 10.66 4.75 -29.15
CA LEU A 126 9.35 5.40 -29.23
C LEU A 126 8.30 4.68 -28.35
N LEU A 127 8.25 3.34 -28.41
CA LEU A 127 7.37 2.53 -27.57
C LEU A 127 7.69 2.71 -26.09
N ARG A 128 8.97 2.73 -25.71
CA ARG A 128 9.40 2.99 -24.32
C ARG A 128 8.94 4.36 -23.82
N VAL A 129 9.00 5.38 -24.67
CA VAL A 129 8.50 6.73 -24.33
C VAL A 129 6.98 6.73 -24.16
N GLU A 130 6.25 6.07 -25.06
CA GLU A 130 4.78 5.98 -24.99
C GLU A 130 4.30 5.23 -23.73
N GLU A 131 4.93 4.10 -23.40
CA GLU A 131 4.65 3.38 -22.15
C GLU A 131 4.90 4.24 -20.90
N LYS A 132 5.95 5.06 -20.92
CA LYS A 132 6.28 5.97 -19.82
C LYS A 132 5.21 7.06 -19.67
N LEU A 133 4.81 7.68 -20.77
CA LEU A 133 3.75 8.70 -20.78
C LEU A 133 2.41 8.12 -20.32
N PHE A 134 2.08 6.90 -20.73
CA PHE A 134 0.88 6.20 -20.26
C PHE A 134 0.91 5.98 -18.73
N LYS A 135 2.04 5.53 -18.19
CA LYS A 135 2.23 5.37 -16.74
C LYS A 135 2.15 6.71 -16.00
N GLU A 136 2.75 7.77 -16.53
CA GLU A 136 2.66 9.12 -15.97
C GLU A 136 1.20 9.60 -15.92
N SER A 137 0.42 9.40 -16.98
CA SER A 137 -1.01 9.75 -17.01
C SER A 137 -1.83 8.96 -15.98
N GLN A 138 -1.57 7.66 -15.79
CA GLN A 138 -2.24 6.84 -14.76
C GLN A 138 -1.92 7.33 -13.34
N ILE A 139 -0.66 7.74 -13.10
CA ILE A 139 -0.23 8.33 -11.83
C ILE A 139 -0.95 9.66 -11.60
N GLU A 140 -1.06 10.52 -12.61
CA GLU A 140 -1.79 11.80 -12.51
C GLU A 140 -3.27 11.61 -12.14
N ILE A 141 -3.96 10.65 -12.79
CA ILE A 141 -5.35 10.30 -12.45
C ILE A 141 -5.46 9.83 -11.00
N SER A 142 -4.52 9.01 -10.54
CA SER A 142 -4.48 8.52 -9.16
C SER A 142 -4.25 9.67 -8.16
N ILE A 143 -3.35 10.60 -8.48
CA ILE A 143 -3.09 11.80 -7.65
C ILE A 143 -4.35 12.66 -7.55
N GLU A 144 -5.07 12.88 -8.66
CA GLU A 144 -6.30 13.66 -8.65
C GLU A 144 -7.38 12.99 -7.78
N HIS A 145 -7.52 11.65 -7.88
CA HIS A 145 -8.44 10.89 -7.04
C HIS A 145 -8.10 11.02 -5.55
N PHE A 146 -6.84 10.77 -5.16
CA PHE A 146 -6.41 10.92 -3.77
C PHE A 146 -6.55 12.37 -3.26
N SER A 147 -6.39 13.37 -4.14
CA SER A 147 -6.63 14.76 -3.78
C SER A 147 -8.10 15.05 -3.48
N LYS A 148 -9.04 14.43 -4.22
CA LYS A 148 -10.48 14.55 -3.95
C LYS A 148 -10.86 13.88 -2.63
N ASP A 149 -10.36 12.67 -2.40
CA ASP A 149 -10.61 11.92 -1.18
C ASP A 149 -10.09 12.68 0.06
N LYS A 150 -8.89 13.28 -0.05
CA LYS A 150 -8.33 14.12 1.02
C LYS A 150 -9.24 15.29 1.39
N GLU A 151 -9.81 16.00 0.42
CA GLU A 151 -10.75 17.10 0.69
C GLU A 151 -12.09 16.60 1.24
N GLU A 152 -12.55 15.41 0.84
CA GLU A 152 -13.73 14.78 1.43
C GLU A 152 -13.50 14.41 2.90
N PHE A 153 -12.38 13.76 3.23
CA PHE A 153 -12.04 13.44 4.62
C PHE A 153 -11.88 14.69 5.48
N LYS A 154 -11.33 15.77 4.92
CA LYS A 154 -11.25 17.06 5.60
C LYS A 154 -12.63 17.62 5.93
N ARG A 155 -13.57 17.60 4.97
CA ARG A 155 -14.96 18.03 5.22
C ARG A 155 -15.64 17.19 6.30
N LYS A 156 -15.56 15.86 6.21
CA LYS A 156 -16.09 14.94 7.23
C LYS A 156 -15.50 15.20 8.62
N THR A 157 -14.21 15.48 8.69
CA THR A 157 -13.54 15.83 9.96
C THR A 157 -14.07 17.14 10.54
N GLU A 158 -14.33 18.14 9.71
CA GLU A 158 -14.92 19.42 10.14
C GLU A 158 -16.38 19.27 10.59
N GLU A 159 -17.16 18.41 9.93
CA GLU A 159 -18.53 18.06 10.33
C GLU A 159 -18.57 17.36 11.68
N LEU A 160 -17.78 16.29 11.86
CA LEU A 160 -17.67 15.57 13.13
C LEU A 160 -17.22 16.48 14.29
N LYS A 161 -16.33 17.44 14.02
CA LYS A 161 -15.93 18.45 15.03
C LYS A 161 -17.09 19.35 15.44
N LYS A 162 -17.98 19.73 14.52
CA LYS A 162 -19.17 20.53 14.84
C LYS A 162 -20.18 19.72 15.64
N GLU A 163 -20.39 18.47 15.28
CA GLU A 163 -21.26 17.55 16.02
C GLU A 163 -20.74 17.33 17.44
N LEU A 164 -19.45 17.05 17.59
CA LEU A 164 -18.81 16.89 18.90
C LEU A 164 -18.99 18.14 19.77
N ASN A 165 -18.76 19.34 19.22
CA ASN A 165 -18.96 20.58 19.97
C ASN A 165 -20.43 20.78 20.40
N THR A 166 -21.39 20.37 19.57
CA THR A 166 -22.81 20.45 19.88
C THR A 166 -23.17 19.49 21.03
N ILE A 167 -22.63 18.27 21.01
CA ILE A 167 -22.80 17.29 22.09
C ILE A 167 -22.17 17.79 23.39
N CYS A 168 -20.95 18.32 23.34
CA CYS A 168 -20.28 18.89 24.52
C CYS A 168 -21.11 20.01 25.14
N GLN A 169 -21.62 20.95 24.33
CA GLN A 169 -22.49 22.02 24.83
C GLN A 169 -23.76 21.46 25.49
N SER A 170 -24.38 20.44 24.89
CA SER A 170 -25.57 19.81 25.46
C SER A 170 -25.27 19.10 26.80
N ILE A 171 -24.08 18.53 26.97
CA ILE A 171 -23.65 17.92 28.24
C ILE A 171 -23.47 19.02 29.29
N GLU A 172 -22.80 20.13 28.98
CA GLU A 172 -22.61 21.26 29.89
C GLU A 172 -23.96 21.86 30.35
N ASP A 173 -24.91 22.00 29.42
CA ASP A 173 -26.26 22.48 29.74
C ASP A 173 -26.98 21.50 30.69
N LYS A 174 -26.87 20.18 30.46
CA LYS A 174 -27.46 19.15 31.33
C LYS A 174 -26.79 19.08 32.70
N GLU A 175 -25.47 19.25 32.79
CA GLU A 175 -24.75 19.33 34.06
C GLU A 175 -25.22 20.53 34.89
N THR A 176 -25.44 21.67 34.23
CA THR A 176 -26.00 22.86 34.89
C THR A 176 -27.41 22.58 35.45
N LEU A 177 -28.30 21.98 34.64
CA LEU A 177 -29.65 21.60 35.08
C LEU A 177 -29.64 20.57 36.23
N TYR A 178 -28.70 19.62 36.19
CA TYR A 178 -28.51 18.64 37.26
C TYR A 178 -28.12 19.34 38.57
N PHE A 179 -27.17 20.27 38.53
CA PHE A 179 -26.72 21.02 39.70
C PHE A 179 -27.84 21.92 40.28
N GLU A 180 -28.64 22.56 39.42
CA GLU A 180 -29.81 23.31 39.86
C GLU A 180 -30.83 22.39 40.55
N SER A 181 -31.12 21.23 39.96
CA SER A 181 -32.04 20.24 40.53
C SER A 181 -31.56 19.70 41.87
N GLU A 182 -30.25 19.45 42.02
CA GLU A 182 -29.64 19.02 43.27
C GLU A 182 -29.78 20.09 44.36
N THR A 183 -29.60 21.36 43.99
CA THR A 183 -29.80 22.51 44.89
C THR A 183 -31.26 22.56 45.38
N TYR A 184 -32.24 22.44 44.49
CA TYR A 184 -33.66 22.40 44.86
C TYR A 184 -34.00 21.22 45.80
N LEU A 185 -33.43 20.04 45.56
CA LEU A 185 -33.64 18.87 46.43
C LEU A 185 -33.08 19.10 47.85
N VAL A 186 -31.95 19.78 47.97
CA VAL A 186 -31.38 20.15 49.27
C VAL A 186 -32.29 21.13 50.01
N GLU A 187 -32.84 22.13 49.31
CA GLU A 187 -33.79 23.08 49.88
C GLU A 187 -35.09 22.41 50.36
N GLU A 188 -35.70 21.56 49.52
CA GLU A 188 -36.88 20.76 49.88
C GLU A 188 -36.63 19.88 51.10
N LYS A 189 -35.47 19.22 51.15
CA LYS A 189 -35.09 18.39 52.30
C LYS A 189 -34.98 19.21 53.59
N ASN A 190 -34.49 20.45 53.50
CA ASN A 190 -34.44 21.36 54.64
C ASN A 190 -35.86 21.80 55.07
N ILE A 191 -36.74 22.15 54.13
CA ILE A 191 -38.15 22.49 54.40
C ILE A 191 -38.87 21.32 55.08
N LEU A 192 -38.72 20.11 54.54
CA LEU A 192 -39.30 18.90 55.12
C LEU A 192 -38.79 18.65 56.56
N SER A 193 -37.51 18.89 56.81
CA SER A 193 -36.93 18.79 58.17
C SER A 193 -37.56 19.80 59.14
N MET A 194 -37.75 21.05 58.70
CA MET A 194 -38.42 22.07 59.50
C MET A 194 -39.89 21.72 59.77
N ASN A 195 -40.61 21.24 58.74
CA ASN A 195 -42.01 20.83 58.88
C ASN A 195 -42.18 19.64 59.84
N LYS A 196 -41.26 18.66 59.80
CA LYS A 196 -41.25 17.55 60.76
C LYS A 196 -41.08 18.03 62.21
N LYS A 197 -40.20 19.01 62.45
CA LYS A 197 -40.04 19.63 63.78
C LYS A 197 -41.31 20.34 64.23
N LYS A 198 -41.89 21.17 63.36
CA LYS A 198 -43.13 21.91 63.66
C LYS A 198 -44.31 20.97 63.93
N ALA A 199 -44.45 19.89 63.16
CA ALA A 199 -45.48 18.87 63.40
C ALA A 199 -45.30 18.22 64.78
N HIS A 200 -44.06 17.89 65.16
CA HIS A 200 -43.76 17.32 66.48
C HIS A 200 -44.12 18.29 67.62
N GLU A 201 -43.82 19.58 67.46
CA GLU A 201 -44.21 20.63 68.42
C GLU A 201 -45.74 20.72 68.57
N LEU A 202 -46.47 20.71 67.44
CA LEU A 202 -47.93 20.73 67.44
C LEU A 202 -48.54 19.49 68.10
N TYR A 203 -48.01 18.29 67.81
CA TYR A 203 -48.46 17.06 68.47
C TYR A 203 -48.24 17.11 69.99
N THR A 204 -47.09 17.61 70.42
CA THR A 204 -46.76 17.77 71.85
C THR A 204 -47.71 18.77 72.51
N SER A 205 -48.00 19.89 71.86
CA SER A 205 -48.94 20.91 72.34
C SER A 205 -50.38 20.37 72.41
N LEU A 206 -50.82 19.59 71.41
CA LEU A 206 -52.14 18.99 71.38
C LEU A 206 -52.32 18.00 72.54
N ALA A 207 -51.33 17.13 72.78
CA ALA A 207 -51.36 16.20 73.90
C ALA A 207 -51.48 16.94 75.25
N ALA A 208 -50.70 18.00 75.46
CA ALA A 208 -50.80 18.82 76.68
C ALA A 208 -52.18 19.46 76.86
N LYS A 209 -52.83 19.89 75.77
CA LYS A 209 -54.19 20.45 75.80
C LYS A 209 -55.27 19.40 76.06
N GLN A 210 -55.09 18.18 75.54
CA GLN A 210 -55.96 17.05 75.87
C GLN A 210 -55.88 16.68 77.35
N ASP A 211 -54.67 16.62 77.91
CA ASP A 211 -54.46 16.37 79.35
C ASP A 211 -55.11 17.45 80.21
N GLU A 212 -54.98 18.73 79.82
CA GLU A 212 -55.64 19.85 80.50
C GLU A 212 -57.17 19.73 80.46
N ASN A 213 -57.73 19.33 79.32
CA ASN A 213 -59.17 19.13 79.16
C ASN A 213 -59.70 17.95 80.01
N ILE A 214 -58.96 16.83 80.03
CA ILE A 214 -59.29 15.68 80.91
C ILE A 214 -59.30 16.13 82.37
N ARG A 215 -58.30 16.90 82.81
CA ARG A 215 -58.21 17.43 84.18
C ARG A 215 -59.41 18.32 84.52
N LEU A 216 -59.80 19.23 83.62
CA LEU A 216 -60.95 20.11 83.82
C LEU A 216 -62.26 19.33 83.90
N THR A 217 -62.44 18.33 83.03
CA THR A 217 -63.62 17.45 83.01
C THR A 217 -63.77 16.71 84.34
N GLN A 218 -62.67 16.12 84.85
CA GLN A 218 -62.65 15.46 86.16
C GLN A 218 -63.01 16.42 87.31
N CYS A 219 -62.53 17.66 87.28
CA CYS A 219 -62.92 18.67 88.27
C CYS A 219 -64.43 18.98 88.21
N LEU A 220 -65.03 19.06 87.02
CA LEU A 220 -66.46 19.32 86.86
C LEU A 220 -67.33 18.16 87.34
N GLU A 221 -66.94 16.92 87.08
CA GLU A 221 -67.66 15.73 87.55
C GLU A 221 -67.60 15.58 89.09
N GLY A 222 -66.52 16.04 89.72
CA GLY A 222 -66.39 16.13 91.18
C GLY A 222 -67.35 17.14 91.85
N PHE A 223 -68.00 18.02 91.07
CA PHE A 223 -68.95 19.03 91.56
C PHE A 223 -70.42 18.56 91.54
N ASN A 224 -70.71 17.26 91.54
CA ASN A 224 -72.06 16.72 91.70
C ASN A 224 -72.67 17.13 93.06
N ILE A 225 -73.34 18.28 93.08
CA ILE A 225 -74.18 18.76 94.18
C ILE A 225 -75.50 17.99 94.12
N PRO A 226 -75.96 17.37 95.23
CA PRO A 226 -77.25 16.69 95.29
C PRO A 226 -78.38 17.66 94.95
N SER A 227 -79.13 17.34 93.91
CA SER A 227 -80.31 18.09 93.45
C SER A 227 -81.46 17.96 94.45
N GLY A 228 -81.39 18.75 95.51
CA GLY A 228 -82.51 19.06 96.41
C GLY A 228 -83.10 20.43 96.02
N THR A 229 -84.38 20.44 95.68
CA THR A 229 -85.21 21.60 95.33
C THR A 229 -85.08 22.76 96.33
N LYS A 230 -84.22 23.74 96.03
CA LYS A 230 -84.25 25.08 96.65
C LYS A 230 -83.93 26.14 95.60
N LYS A 231 -84.63 27.28 95.71
CA LYS A 231 -84.44 28.48 94.88
C LYS A 231 -82.94 28.73 94.67
N LYS A 232 -82.49 28.68 93.41
CA LYS A 232 -81.09 28.90 93.00
C LYS A 232 -80.61 30.22 93.60
N THR A 233 -79.62 30.16 94.47
CA THR A 233 -78.90 31.34 94.96
C THR A 233 -78.10 31.94 93.79
N HIS A 234 -77.89 33.26 93.81
CA HIS A 234 -77.23 33.99 92.72
C HIS A 234 -75.88 33.39 92.28
N GLN A 235 -75.11 32.81 93.22
CA GLN A 235 -73.86 32.08 92.94
C GLN A 235 -74.04 30.85 92.05
N GLN A 236 -75.17 30.15 92.15
CA GLN A 236 -75.44 28.93 91.38
C GLN A 236 -75.80 29.28 89.93
N ILE A 237 -76.55 30.38 89.72
CA ILE A 237 -76.81 30.96 88.39
C ILE A 237 -75.49 31.41 87.75
N GLN A 238 -74.62 32.07 88.53
CA GLN A 238 -73.34 32.55 88.02
C GLN A 238 -72.38 31.40 87.63
N ARG A 239 -72.40 30.29 88.36
CA ARG A 239 -71.68 29.06 87.97
C ARG A 239 -72.24 28.42 86.70
N GLU A 240 -73.55 28.29 86.59
CA GLU A 240 -74.20 27.77 85.38
C GLU A 240 -73.90 28.66 84.16
N GLU A 241 -73.87 29.97 84.34
CA GLU A 241 -73.53 30.92 83.28
C GLU A 241 -72.06 30.82 82.85
N ASN A 242 -71.14 30.65 83.79
CA ASN A 242 -69.73 30.41 83.49
C ASN A 242 -69.51 29.05 82.77
N LEU A 243 -70.24 28.01 83.17
CA LEU A 243 -70.21 26.71 82.50
C LEU A 243 -70.76 26.81 81.09
N ARG A 244 -71.83 27.58 80.89
CA ARG A 244 -72.42 27.82 79.57
C ARG A 244 -71.45 28.55 78.65
N LYS A 245 -70.75 29.57 79.16
CA LYS A 245 -69.69 30.28 78.43
C LYS A 245 -68.50 29.37 78.09
N ALA A 246 -68.09 28.52 79.02
CA ALA A 246 -67.02 27.54 78.77
C ALA A 246 -67.43 26.52 77.69
N TYR A 247 -68.69 26.05 77.73
CA TYR A 247 -69.24 25.14 76.74
C TYR A 247 -69.36 25.78 75.35
N GLU A 248 -69.82 27.04 75.27
CA GLU A 248 -69.83 27.78 74.00
C GLU A 248 -68.43 27.95 73.42
N LYS A 249 -67.44 28.31 74.26
CA LYS A 249 -66.04 28.41 73.83
C LYS A 249 -65.48 27.08 73.33
N LEU A 250 -65.75 25.98 74.03
CA LEU A 250 -65.35 24.64 73.58
C LEU A 250 -66.01 24.25 72.26
N LYS A 251 -67.28 24.63 72.06
CA LYS A 251 -68.01 24.40 70.81
C LYS A 251 -67.42 25.20 69.64
N GLU A 252 -67.00 26.44 69.90
CA GLU A 252 -66.28 27.26 68.92
C GLU A 252 -64.91 26.67 68.57
N GLU A 253 -64.13 26.24 69.56
CA GLU A 253 -62.84 25.56 69.36
C GLU A 253 -63.02 24.25 68.58
N GLN A 254 -64.04 23.46 68.90
CA GLN A 254 -64.38 22.23 68.16
C GLN A 254 -64.73 22.54 66.69
N ALA A 255 -65.52 23.59 66.44
CA ALA A 255 -65.86 24.02 65.08
C ALA A 255 -64.62 24.50 64.31
N PHE A 256 -63.71 25.22 64.98
CA PHE A 256 -62.44 25.65 64.42
C PHE A 256 -61.57 24.45 64.00
N PHE A 257 -61.33 23.48 64.90
CA PHE A 257 -60.57 22.27 64.57
C PHE A 257 -61.24 21.41 63.51
N SER A 258 -62.57 21.33 63.51
CA SER A 258 -63.30 20.62 62.46
C SER A 258 -63.10 21.27 61.08
N THR A 259 -63.02 22.61 61.03
CA THR A 259 -62.77 23.34 59.78
C THR A 259 -61.32 23.18 59.33
N GLU A 260 -60.36 23.20 60.26
CA GLU A 260 -58.93 23.03 59.96
C GLU A 260 -58.61 21.60 59.50
N ASN A 261 -59.22 20.58 60.11
CA ASN A 261 -59.13 19.20 59.63
C ASN A 261 -59.67 19.04 58.21
N LEU A 262 -60.76 19.73 57.87
CA LEU A 262 -61.32 19.68 56.52
C LEU A 262 -60.34 20.27 55.50
N LYS A 263 -59.70 21.40 55.82
CA LYS A 263 -58.66 22.01 54.97
C LYS A 263 -57.45 21.10 54.80
N LEU A 264 -56.95 20.50 55.88
CA LEU A 264 -55.83 19.56 55.82
C LEU A 264 -56.18 18.32 54.97
N GLN A 265 -57.42 17.85 55.03
CA GLN A 265 -57.89 16.74 54.21
C GLN A 265 -57.95 17.12 52.72
N GLU A 266 -58.37 18.34 52.40
CA GLU A 266 -58.34 18.89 51.03
C GLU A 266 -56.89 19.02 50.52
N GLU A 267 -55.97 19.59 51.32
CA GLU A 267 -54.55 19.72 50.98
C GLU A 267 -53.87 18.36 50.76
N LEU A 268 -54.18 17.36 51.59
CA LEU A 268 -53.70 15.98 51.40
C LEU A 268 -54.20 15.39 50.07
N SER A 269 -55.49 15.52 49.77
CA SER A 269 -56.06 15.00 48.52
C SER A 269 -55.47 15.68 47.28
N PHE A 270 -55.16 16.98 47.37
CA PHE A 270 -54.50 17.72 46.32
C PHE A 270 -53.07 17.23 46.10
N THR A 271 -52.31 17.06 47.19
CA THR A 271 -50.92 16.59 47.14
C THR A 271 -50.82 15.16 46.61
N GLU A 272 -51.74 14.26 46.99
CA GLU A 272 -51.82 12.90 46.45
C GLU A 272 -52.06 12.90 44.93
N SER A 273 -52.92 13.80 44.43
CA SER A 273 -53.16 13.97 42.99
C SER A 273 -51.92 14.48 42.24
N GLU A 274 -51.15 15.41 42.82
CA GLU A 274 -49.88 15.87 42.24
C GLU A 274 -48.83 14.76 42.16
N ILE A 275 -48.72 13.92 43.21
CA ILE A 275 -47.82 12.75 43.21
C ILE A 275 -48.22 11.79 42.10
N GLN A 276 -49.51 11.49 41.95
CA GLN A 276 -50.00 10.60 40.90
C GLN A 276 -49.69 11.12 39.48
N ASN A 277 -49.86 12.42 39.23
CA ASN A 277 -49.50 13.06 37.95
C ASN A 277 -48.00 12.98 37.67
N ARG A 278 -47.15 13.15 38.71
CA ARG A 278 -45.70 13.01 38.58
C ARG A 278 -45.28 11.57 38.26
N ASP A 279 -45.89 10.58 38.91
CA ASP A 279 -45.64 9.16 38.65
C ASP A 279 -46.02 8.77 37.21
N GLU A 280 -47.13 9.30 36.69
CA GLU A 280 -47.51 9.10 35.28
C GLU A 280 -46.52 9.74 34.31
N THR A 281 -45.97 10.90 34.66
CA THR A 281 -44.94 11.59 33.85
C THR A 281 -43.63 10.81 33.84
N LEU A 282 -43.19 10.29 35.00
CA LEU A 282 -42.01 9.44 35.11
C LEU A 282 -42.16 8.14 34.30
N LYS A 283 -43.34 7.51 34.32
CA LYS A 283 -43.61 6.32 33.49
C LYS A 283 -43.46 6.62 32.00
N LYS A 284 -44.00 7.75 31.53
CA LYS A 284 -43.85 8.17 30.11
C LYS A 284 -42.39 8.39 29.73
N MET A 285 -41.62 9.11 30.55
CA MET A 285 -40.19 9.31 30.28
C MET A 285 -39.40 7.99 30.28
N HIS A 286 -39.76 7.03 31.15
CA HIS A 286 -39.13 5.72 31.16
C HIS A 286 -39.47 4.90 29.91
N GLU A 287 -40.72 4.97 29.43
CA GLU A 287 -41.13 4.36 28.17
C GLU A 287 -40.42 5.01 26.96
N GLU A 288 -40.26 6.33 26.96
CA GLU A 288 -39.49 7.07 25.93
C GLU A 288 -38.01 6.67 25.93
N LEU A 289 -37.38 6.59 27.10
CA LEU A 289 -35.99 6.12 27.23
C LEU A 289 -35.81 4.67 26.77
N LYS A 290 -36.81 3.81 27.01
CA LYS A 290 -36.80 2.42 26.55
C LYS A 290 -37.07 2.28 25.04
N ALA A 291 -37.74 3.27 24.45
CA ALA A 291 -38.00 3.33 23.01
C ALA A 291 -36.85 3.96 22.22
N LEU A 292 -35.86 4.57 22.89
CA LEU A 292 -34.61 4.93 22.25
C LEU A 292 -33.90 3.64 21.81
N PRO A 293 -33.41 3.57 20.56
CA PRO A 293 -32.65 2.42 20.10
C PRO A 293 -31.42 2.24 21.00
N GLU A 294 -31.23 1.03 21.54
CA GLU A 294 -30.01 0.66 22.27
C GLU A 294 -28.82 0.95 21.34
N GLU A 295 -27.99 1.94 21.70
CA GLU A 295 -26.79 2.35 20.94
C GLU A 295 -25.73 1.23 20.81
N GLY A 296 -26.01 -0.01 21.25
CA GLY A 296 -25.16 -1.17 21.07
C GLY A 296 -25.24 -1.85 19.70
N ASP A 297 -26.37 -1.76 18.98
CA ASP A 297 -26.54 -2.54 17.73
C ASP A 297 -25.85 -1.89 16.51
N MET A 298 -25.64 -0.56 16.51
CA MET A 298 -24.93 0.09 15.40
C MET A 298 -23.41 -0.09 15.48
N GLU A 299 -22.82 -0.23 16.67
CA GLU A 299 -21.39 -0.49 16.80
C GLU A 299 -21.03 -1.91 16.40
N GLU A 300 -21.88 -2.90 16.71
CA GLU A 300 -21.64 -4.31 16.35
C GLU A 300 -21.80 -4.56 14.84
N ASP A 301 -22.81 -3.98 14.19
CA ASP A 301 -22.96 -4.06 12.73
C ASP A 301 -21.80 -3.37 11.98
N VAL A 302 -21.34 -2.21 12.47
CA VAL A 302 -20.15 -1.53 11.90
C VAL A 302 -18.90 -2.37 12.11
N LEU A 303 -18.74 -3.03 13.28
CA LEU A 303 -17.60 -3.90 13.56
C LEU A 303 -17.61 -5.17 12.70
N ILE A 304 -18.78 -5.77 12.47
CA ILE A 304 -18.98 -6.91 11.57
C ILE A 304 -18.62 -6.50 10.13
N GLN A 305 -19.08 -5.33 9.70
CA GLN A 305 -18.79 -4.81 8.36
C GLN A 305 -17.29 -4.51 8.18
N LEU A 306 -16.63 -3.96 9.21
CA LEU A 306 -15.19 -3.74 9.22
C LEU A 306 -14.40 -5.06 9.15
N ASN A 307 -14.84 -6.08 9.90
CA ASN A 307 -14.21 -7.40 9.90
C ASN A 307 -14.36 -8.10 8.55
N MET A 308 -15.52 -7.99 7.90
CA MET A 308 -15.71 -8.52 6.54
C MET A 308 -14.77 -7.85 5.53
N MET A 309 -14.61 -6.52 5.59
CA MET A 309 -13.66 -5.80 4.73
C MET A 309 -12.20 -6.22 4.99
N LEU A 310 -11.83 -6.47 6.24
CA LEU A 310 -10.51 -6.96 6.64
C LEU A 310 -10.21 -8.34 6.06
N GLU A 311 -11.18 -9.27 6.11
CA GLU A 311 -11.04 -10.60 5.50
C GLU A 311 -10.89 -10.53 3.98
N GLU A 312 -11.64 -9.66 3.29
CA GLU A 312 -11.50 -9.47 1.85
C GLU A 312 -10.13 -8.93 1.46
N GLN A 313 -9.60 -7.96 2.22
CA GLN A 313 -8.24 -7.46 2.00
C GLN A 313 -7.17 -8.53 2.23
N GLN A 314 -7.32 -9.37 3.25
CA GLN A 314 -6.40 -10.49 3.48
C GLN A 314 -6.41 -11.51 2.34
N LYS A 315 -7.59 -11.87 1.82
CA LYS A 315 -7.71 -12.75 0.64
C LYS A 315 -7.04 -12.15 -0.60
N LEU A 316 -7.17 -10.84 -0.81
CA LEU A 316 -6.51 -10.16 -1.92
C LEU A 316 -4.99 -10.19 -1.78
N ILE A 317 -4.47 -9.96 -0.57
CA ILE A 317 -3.03 -10.03 -0.28
C ILE A 317 -2.49 -11.45 -0.54
N GLU A 318 -3.21 -12.49 -0.10
CA GLU A 318 -2.81 -13.87 -0.38
C GLU A 318 -2.81 -14.19 -1.88
N LYS A 319 -3.81 -13.73 -2.61
CA LYS A 319 -3.87 -13.88 -4.07
C LYS A 319 -2.67 -13.22 -4.76
N LEU A 320 -2.37 -11.97 -4.39
CA LEU A 320 -1.22 -11.24 -4.94
C LEU A 320 0.11 -11.91 -4.58
N LYS A 321 0.25 -12.49 -3.38
CA LYS A 321 1.44 -13.28 -3.00
C LYS A 321 1.60 -14.50 -3.90
N CYS A 322 0.53 -15.26 -4.13
CA CYS A 322 0.55 -16.41 -5.04
C CYS A 322 0.92 -16.00 -6.48
N GLU A 323 0.36 -14.91 -6.99
CA GLU A 323 0.71 -14.38 -8.32
C GLU A 323 2.19 -13.98 -8.41
N LEU A 324 2.73 -13.38 -7.35
CA LEU A 324 4.12 -12.94 -7.27
C LEU A 324 5.09 -14.13 -7.17
N ASP A 325 4.72 -15.18 -6.45
CA ASP A 325 5.51 -16.42 -6.38
C ASP A 325 5.46 -17.20 -7.71
N ASN A 326 4.31 -17.23 -8.39
CA ASN A 326 4.22 -17.78 -9.75
C ASN A 326 5.12 -17.01 -10.73
N ALA A 327 5.08 -15.67 -10.70
CA ALA A 327 5.92 -14.85 -11.55
C ALA A 327 7.43 -14.98 -11.26
N LYS A 328 7.82 -15.35 -10.03
CA LYS A 328 9.20 -15.69 -9.69
C LYS A 328 9.61 -17.04 -10.27
N ASN A 329 8.75 -18.05 -10.14
CA ASN A 329 9.01 -19.39 -10.66
C ASN A 329 9.15 -19.37 -12.20
N ASP A 330 8.30 -18.60 -12.89
CA ASP A 330 8.38 -18.42 -14.35
C ASP A 330 9.73 -17.79 -14.78
N ARG A 331 10.29 -16.88 -13.97
CA ARG A 331 11.62 -16.29 -14.24
C ARG A 331 12.77 -17.26 -13.98
N GLU A 332 12.63 -18.18 -13.03
CA GLU A 332 13.64 -19.20 -12.76
C GLU A 332 13.66 -20.30 -13.82
N GLU A 333 12.50 -20.64 -14.41
CA GLU A 333 12.42 -21.61 -15.52
C GLU A 333 13.02 -21.07 -16.83
N ASP A 334 12.88 -19.78 -17.11
CA ASP A 334 13.50 -19.14 -18.28
C ASP A 334 15.02 -18.91 -18.09
N GLY A 335 15.49 -18.76 -16.86
CA GLY A 335 16.92 -18.66 -16.53
C GLY A 335 17.70 -19.99 -16.68
N SER A 336 17.02 -21.14 -16.62
CA SER A 336 17.66 -22.46 -16.61
C SER A 336 17.85 -23.09 -18.01
N LYS A 337 17.26 -22.51 -19.06
CA LYS A 337 17.41 -23.00 -20.46
C LYS A 337 18.54 -22.34 -21.26
N GLY A 338 19.24 -21.36 -20.68
CA GLY A 338 20.26 -20.57 -21.36
C GLY A 338 21.70 -20.83 -20.93
N ASN A 339 22.17 -22.09 -20.88
CA ASN A 339 23.61 -22.39 -20.88
C ASN A 339 23.92 -23.87 -21.21
N LYS A 340 23.70 -24.25 -22.46
CA LYS A 340 24.51 -25.27 -23.15
C LYS A 340 24.90 -24.70 -24.50
N CYS A 341 25.88 -23.81 -24.48
CA CYS A 341 26.66 -23.49 -25.68
C CYS A 341 27.87 -24.42 -25.64
N ASP A 342 27.84 -25.41 -26.53
CA ASP A 342 28.94 -26.33 -26.77
C ASP A 342 30.19 -25.55 -27.14
N ILE A 343 31.24 -25.69 -26.33
CA ILE A 343 32.62 -25.45 -26.73
C ILE A 343 33.13 -26.79 -27.26
N PHE A 344 33.06 -27.00 -28.57
CA PHE A 344 33.96 -27.88 -29.33
C PHE A 344 34.08 -27.40 -30.78
#